data_AF-A0A8X7Y9I5-F1
#
_entry.id   AF-A0A8X7Y9I5-F1
#
_cell.length_a   1.000
_cell.length_b   1.000
_cell.length_c   1.000
_cell.angle_alpha   90.00
_cell.angle_beta   90.00
_cell.angle_gamma   90.00
#
_symmetry.space_group_name_H-M   'P 1'
#
loop_
_entity.id
_entity.type
_entity.pdbx_description
1 polymer ?
#
loop_
_entity_poly.entity_id
_entity_poly.type
_entity_poly.pdbx_seq_one_letter_code
_entity_poly.pdbx_strand_id
1 'polypeptide(L)'
;MALRSKRSQAPKPIFISKHADDYSEVYCEECGSGESPGELLLCDKCDKGFHLFCLRPILVSVPKGSWFCPSCSKQKMPKSFPLVQTKIIDFFRIKRSTESTQKLSQGKQKYWVKKRKRSSSLVMSKKRRKLLPFNPSEDSERRLEQMRSLATALTASGTEFSNELTYRPGMALRSANQPALEKGGMQVLTKEDAETLNLCKRMMNRGEWPPLMVVFDPEEGFTVEADRFIRDLTIITEYVGDVDYLKNRENDDGDSMMTLLHAANPSQSLVICPDKRGNVARFINGINNHTQEGKRKQNLKCVRYDVNGECRVLLIANRDISKGERLYYDYNGYEHEYPTEHFV
;
A
#
# COMPACT_ATOMS: atom_id res chain seq x y z
N MET A 1 71.10 10.06 16.47
CA MET A 1 70.29 11.10 15.78
C MET A 1 68.86 10.59 15.61
N ALA A 2 67.90 11.51 15.62
CA ALA A 2 66.46 11.37 15.30
C ALA A 2 65.46 11.03 16.44
N LEU A 3 65.07 12.11 17.14
CA LEU A 3 63.69 12.65 17.25
C LEU A 3 62.56 11.74 17.81
N ARG A 4 62.23 11.94 19.10
CA ARG A 4 60.90 11.72 19.66
C ARG A 4 60.03 12.96 19.42
N SER A 5 58.92 12.82 18.71
CA SER A 5 57.87 13.85 18.62
C SER A 5 56.61 13.41 19.38
N LYS A 6 56.04 14.36 20.12
CA LYS A 6 54.95 14.22 21.10
C LYS A 6 53.60 13.97 20.41
N ARG A 7 52.84 12.97 20.87
CA ARG A 7 51.38 12.91 20.61
C ARG A 7 50.66 13.75 21.66
N SER A 8 50.11 14.88 21.23
CA SER A 8 49.14 15.68 21.98
C SER A 8 47.84 14.89 22.15
N GLN A 9 47.35 14.79 23.39
CA GLN A 9 45.97 14.37 23.66
C GLN A 9 45.05 15.56 23.39
N ALA A 10 44.15 15.42 22.43
CA ALA A 10 43.07 16.38 22.22
C ALA A 10 42.00 16.19 23.32
N PRO A 11 41.41 17.28 23.85
CA PRO A 11 40.34 17.18 24.84
C PRO A 11 39.10 16.53 24.23
N LYS A 12 38.43 15.67 25.00
CA LYS A 12 37.12 15.12 24.65
C LYS A 12 36.12 16.27 24.46
N PRO A 13 35.28 16.25 23.42
CA PRO A 13 34.26 17.28 23.24
C PRO A 13 33.29 17.21 24.42
N ILE A 14 33.22 18.33 25.14
CA ILE A 14 32.19 18.60 26.14
C ILE A 14 30.89 18.73 25.36
N PHE A 15 30.10 17.66 25.32
CA PHE A 15 28.68 17.78 24.99
C PHE A 15 28.04 18.58 26.13
N ILE A 16 27.83 19.87 25.88
CA ILE A 16 26.93 20.67 26.69
C ILE A 16 25.53 20.10 26.43
N SER A 17 25.08 19.20 27.31
CA SER A 17 23.68 18.82 27.43
C SER A 17 22.91 20.04 27.94
N LYS A 18 22.51 20.92 27.04
CA LYS A 18 21.52 21.94 27.36
C LYS A 18 20.13 21.34 27.17
N HIS A 19 19.50 21.07 28.32
CA HIS A 19 18.10 20.73 28.55
C HIS A 19 17.63 19.34 28.10
N ALA A 20 17.90 18.33 28.96
CA ALA A 20 17.17 17.07 28.99
C ALA A 20 16.14 16.99 30.14
N ASP A 21 15.95 18.07 30.92
CA ASP A 21 15.14 18.07 32.16
C ASP A 21 14.07 19.18 32.20
N ASP A 22 13.35 19.47 31.09
CA ASP A 22 12.24 20.46 31.12
C ASP A 22 11.01 20.11 30.24
N TYR A 23 10.94 18.89 29.68
CA TYR A 23 9.76 18.41 28.93
C TYR A 23 8.96 17.33 29.68
N SER A 24 9.28 17.12 30.97
CA SER A 24 8.67 16.09 31.83
C SER A 24 7.21 16.36 32.23
N GLU A 25 6.60 17.44 31.75
CA GLU A 25 5.20 17.81 32.05
C GLU A 25 4.32 17.93 30.81
N VAL A 26 4.77 17.47 29.63
CA VAL A 26 3.90 17.47 28.45
C VAL A 26 3.00 16.23 28.47
N TYR A 27 1.71 16.45 28.63
CA TYR A 27 0.68 15.42 28.56
C TYR A 27 0.08 15.36 27.15
N CYS A 28 -0.32 14.17 26.74
CA CYS A 28 -1.12 14.01 25.53
C CYS A 28 -2.52 14.59 25.74
N GLU A 29 -2.97 15.46 24.83
CA GLU A 29 -4.28 16.11 24.92
C GLU A 29 -5.47 15.15 24.70
N GLU A 30 -5.25 13.99 24.08
CA GLU A 30 -6.30 13.00 23.80
C GLU A 30 -6.52 12.02 24.96
N CYS A 31 -5.43 11.49 25.57
CA CYS A 31 -5.53 10.52 26.66
C CYS A 31 -5.23 11.10 28.05
N GLY A 32 -4.72 12.33 28.13
CA GLY A 32 -4.33 12.98 29.39
C GLY A 32 -3.09 12.39 30.07
N SER A 33 -2.39 11.45 29.42
CA SER A 33 -1.20 10.78 29.97
C SER A 33 0.09 11.36 29.37
N GLY A 34 1.17 11.38 30.16
CA GLY A 34 2.54 11.68 29.72
C GLY A 34 3.43 10.43 29.60
N GLU A 35 2.84 9.24 29.71
CA GLU A 35 3.52 7.96 29.46
C GLU A 35 3.91 7.84 27.97
N SER A 36 4.95 7.08 27.63
CA SER A 36 5.48 6.98 26.25
C SER A 36 5.94 8.32 25.63
N PRO A 37 6.80 9.11 26.31
CA PRO A 37 7.26 10.41 25.80
C PRO A 37 8.04 10.32 24.48
N GLY A 38 8.61 9.15 24.15
CA GLY A 38 9.29 8.91 22.87
C GLY A 38 8.35 8.81 21.66
N GLU A 39 7.05 8.63 21.89
CA GLU A 39 6.00 8.56 20.87
C GLU A 39 5.05 9.77 20.97
N LEU A 40 5.47 10.82 21.69
CA LEU A 40 4.71 12.05 21.89
C LEU A 40 5.21 13.12 20.92
N LEU A 41 4.29 13.63 20.10
CA LEU A 41 4.54 14.67 19.09
C LEU A 41 4.00 16.02 19.58
N LEU A 42 4.77 17.09 19.36
CA LEU A 42 4.37 18.46 19.66
C LEU A 42 3.82 19.15 18.41
N CYS A 43 2.76 19.94 18.58
CA CYS A 43 2.27 20.81 17.53
C CYS A 43 3.16 22.05 17.35
N ASP A 44 3.68 22.29 16.15
CA ASP A 44 4.55 23.45 15.85
C ASP A 44 3.87 24.84 15.95
N LYS A 45 2.60 24.88 16.32
CA LYS A 45 1.83 26.12 16.49
C LYS A 45 1.40 26.39 17.92
N CYS A 46 1.03 25.35 18.68
CA CYS A 46 0.50 25.51 20.03
C CYS A 46 1.25 24.72 21.09
N ASP A 47 2.33 24.01 20.70
CA ASP A 47 3.22 23.23 21.55
C ASP A 47 2.54 22.14 22.40
N LYS A 48 1.27 21.85 22.13
CA LYS A 48 0.50 20.77 22.77
C LYS A 48 0.98 19.40 22.30
N GLY A 49 1.02 18.45 23.24
CA GLY A 49 1.48 17.07 23.03
C GLY A 49 0.37 16.12 22.56
N PHE A 50 0.71 15.21 21.66
CA PHE A 50 -0.17 14.17 21.14
C PHE A 50 0.63 12.89 20.91
N HIS A 51 0.22 11.76 21.48
CA HIS A 51 0.83 10.49 21.11
C HIS A 51 0.52 10.13 19.66
N LEU A 52 1.50 9.59 18.94
CA LEU A 52 1.33 9.10 17.57
C LEU A 52 0.15 8.12 17.45
N PHE A 53 -0.03 7.24 18.44
CA PHE A 53 -1.12 6.27 18.53
C PHE A 53 -2.44 6.82 19.09
N CYS A 54 -2.45 8.00 19.69
CA CYS A 54 -3.68 8.68 20.12
C CYS A 54 -4.30 9.52 19.02
N LEU A 55 -3.52 9.90 18.00
CA LEU A 55 -4.01 10.62 16.84
C LEU A 55 -4.95 9.75 16.00
N ARG A 56 -5.87 10.41 15.31
CA ARG A 56 -6.81 9.80 14.37
C ARG A 56 -6.82 10.57 13.05
N PRO A 57 -6.37 9.96 11.93
CA PRO A 57 -5.78 8.62 11.82
C PRO A 57 -4.47 8.45 12.62
N ILE A 58 -4.14 7.22 13.01
CA ILE A 58 -2.90 6.90 13.75
C ILE A 58 -1.68 7.26 12.90
N LEU A 59 -0.68 7.87 13.53
CA LEU A 59 0.64 8.04 12.94
C LEU A 59 1.56 6.92 13.40
N VAL A 60 2.36 6.38 12.48
CA VAL A 60 3.32 5.29 12.78
C VAL A 60 4.73 5.80 13.06
N SER A 61 5.02 7.02 12.63
CA SER A 61 6.28 7.71 12.86
C SER A 61 6.07 9.21 12.88
N VAL A 62 7.04 9.94 13.46
CA VAL A 62 7.05 11.41 13.45
C VAL A 62 7.18 11.91 12.00
N PRO A 63 6.26 12.75 11.51
CA PRO A 63 6.34 13.31 10.16
C PRO A 63 7.59 14.18 9.95
N LYS A 64 8.10 14.21 8.72
CA LYS A 64 9.17 15.13 8.34
C LYS A 64 8.63 16.55 8.15
N GLY A 65 9.28 17.49 8.83
CA GLY A 65 8.93 18.91 8.75
C GLY A 65 7.81 19.25 9.73
N SER A 66 7.05 20.30 9.42
CA SER A 66 6.12 20.84 10.40
C SER A 66 4.82 20.04 10.53
N TRP A 67 4.41 19.74 11.75
CA TRP A 67 3.15 19.10 12.08
C TRP A 67 2.25 20.01 12.92
N PHE A 68 0.96 20.00 12.60
CA PHE A 68 -0.06 20.78 13.30
C PHE A 68 -1.17 19.88 13.80
N CYS A 69 -1.53 20.01 15.09
CA CYS A 69 -2.61 19.24 15.69
C CYS A 69 -3.96 19.53 15.03
N PRO A 70 -4.98 18.67 15.23
CA PRO A 70 -6.32 18.85 14.62
C PRO A 70 -6.94 20.24 14.85
N SER A 71 -6.69 20.83 16.03
CA SER A 71 -7.16 22.19 16.36
C SER A 71 -6.41 23.32 15.64
N CYS A 72 -5.15 23.09 15.28
CA CYS A 72 -4.27 24.05 14.64
C CYS A 72 -4.23 23.93 13.12
N SER A 73 -4.46 22.72 12.61
CA SER A 73 -4.58 22.42 11.20
C SER A 73 -5.88 23.01 10.66
N LYS A 74 -5.79 23.89 9.65
CA LYS A 74 -6.97 24.44 8.95
C LYS A 74 -7.65 23.40 8.04
N GLN A 75 -7.19 22.15 8.05
CA GLN A 75 -7.76 21.07 7.25
C GLN A 75 -9.08 20.61 7.89
N LYS A 76 -10.18 21.24 7.48
CA LYS A 76 -11.50 20.61 7.64
C LYS A 76 -11.49 19.34 6.79
N MET A 77 -11.34 18.18 7.44
CA MET A 77 -11.55 16.89 6.78
C MET A 77 -12.98 16.89 6.20
N PRO A 78 -13.16 16.75 4.88
CA PRO A 78 -14.47 16.89 4.25
C PRO A 78 -15.46 15.86 4.80
N LYS A 79 -16.57 16.32 5.40
CA LYS A 79 -17.69 15.46 5.85
C LYS A 79 -18.43 14.76 4.69
N SER A 80 -18.18 15.21 3.46
CA SER A 80 -18.54 14.56 2.21
C SER A 80 -17.58 15.07 1.14
N PHE A 81 -16.75 14.19 0.57
CA PHE A 81 -15.76 14.59 -0.44
C PHE A 81 -16.46 14.96 -1.75
N PRO A 82 -16.28 16.20 -2.26
CA PRO A 82 -16.78 16.55 -3.58
C PRO A 82 -16.01 15.72 -4.62
N LEU A 83 -16.71 14.81 -5.31
CA LEU A 83 -16.19 13.97 -6.40
C LEU A 83 -15.87 14.80 -7.66
N VAL A 84 -15.12 15.90 -7.52
CA VAL A 84 -14.87 16.89 -8.57
C VAL A 84 -13.54 16.58 -9.25
N GLN A 85 -13.49 15.45 -9.94
CA GLN A 85 -12.48 15.25 -10.99
C GLN A 85 -13.19 14.99 -12.32
N THR A 86 -13.35 16.07 -13.09
CA THR A 86 -14.00 16.08 -14.42
C THR A 86 -13.12 15.48 -15.52
N LYS A 87 -11.88 15.06 -15.23
CA LYS A 87 -10.91 14.49 -16.17
C LYS A 87 -10.31 13.16 -15.71
N ILE A 88 -11.13 12.31 -15.14
CA ILE A 88 -10.71 11.01 -14.58
C ILE A 88 -10.04 10.07 -15.62
N ILE A 89 -10.45 10.16 -16.88
CA ILE A 89 -9.84 9.43 -18.01
C ILE A 89 -8.37 9.86 -18.20
N ASP A 90 -8.12 11.17 -18.15
CA ASP A 90 -6.76 11.73 -18.29
C ASP A 90 -5.92 11.42 -17.06
N PHE A 91 -6.52 11.51 -15.86
CA PHE A 91 -5.86 11.21 -14.58
C PHE A 91 -5.29 9.79 -14.55
N PHE A 92 -6.07 8.81 -15.00
CA PHE A 92 -5.65 7.40 -15.05
C PHE A 92 -5.05 6.97 -16.40
N ARG A 93 -4.88 7.91 -17.35
CA ARG A 93 -4.32 7.66 -18.69
C ARG A 93 -5.06 6.51 -19.42
N ILE A 94 -6.38 6.44 -19.26
CA ILE A 94 -7.22 5.36 -19.80
C ILE A 94 -7.20 5.41 -21.33
N LYS A 95 -6.83 4.31 -21.97
CA LYS A 95 -6.83 4.20 -23.43
C LYS A 95 -8.26 3.98 -23.92
N ARG A 96 -8.80 4.95 -24.67
CA ARG A 96 -10.09 4.77 -25.36
C ARG A 96 -9.88 3.80 -26.52
N SER A 97 -10.53 2.65 -26.48
CA SER A 97 -10.67 1.78 -27.65
C SER A 97 -11.61 2.45 -28.65
N THR A 98 -11.19 2.61 -29.90
CA THR A 98 -11.97 3.20 -31.00
C THR A 98 -13.17 2.35 -31.46
N GLU A 99 -13.49 1.25 -30.76
CA GLU A 99 -14.52 0.29 -31.17
C GLU A 99 -15.91 0.51 -30.53
N SER A 100 -16.08 1.51 -29.65
CA SER A 100 -17.31 1.64 -28.85
C SER A 100 -18.41 2.54 -29.45
N THR A 101 -18.36 2.94 -30.73
CA THR A 101 -19.40 3.81 -31.33
C THR A 101 -20.26 3.17 -32.42
N GLN A 102 -20.14 1.86 -32.69
CA GLN A 102 -21.07 1.18 -33.59
C GLN A 102 -21.41 -0.22 -33.10
N LYS A 103 -22.52 -0.34 -32.36
CA LYS A 103 -23.52 -1.41 -32.45
C LYS A 103 -24.66 -1.16 -31.45
N LEU A 104 -25.42 -0.11 -31.72
CA LEU A 104 -26.84 -0.09 -31.38
C LEU A 104 -27.60 -0.50 -32.64
N SER A 105 -27.79 -1.81 -32.83
CA SER A 105 -28.91 -2.41 -33.58
C SER A 105 -28.63 -3.90 -33.82
N GLN A 106 -29.70 -4.67 -33.71
CA GLN A 106 -29.81 -6.13 -33.92
C GLN A 106 -29.48 -6.98 -32.69
N GLY A 107 -30.49 -7.10 -31.85
CA GLY A 107 -30.60 -8.20 -30.91
C GLY A 107 -30.54 -9.55 -31.63
N LYS A 108 -29.74 -10.46 -31.09
CA LYS A 108 -29.98 -11.91 -31.17
C LYS A 108 -29.60 -12.52 -29.84
N GLN A 109 -30.64 -12.81 -29.07
CA GLN A 109 -30.67 -13.72 -27.94
C GLN A 109 -29.96 -15.04 -28.31
N LYS A 110 -28.76 -15.28 -27.77
CA LYS A 110 -28.11 -16.58 -27.86
C LYS A 110 -28.24 -17.29 -26.51
N TYR A 111 -29.15 -18.25 -26.52
CA TYR A 111 -29.37 -19.25 -25.49
C TYR A 111 -28.06 -19.84 -24.96
N TRP A 112 -27.93 -19.89 -23.64
CA TRP A 112 -26.96 -20.72 -22.93
C TRP A 112 -27.29 -22.21 -23.16
N VAL A 113 -26.61 -22.87 -24.08
CA VAL A 113 -26.70 -24.33 -24.22
C VAL A 113 -25.84 -24.96 -23.12
N LYS A 114 -26.50 -25.56 -22.11
CA LYS A 114 -25.88 -26.43 -21.10
C LYS A 114 -25.24 -27.64 -21.79
N LYS A 115 -23.92 -27.65 -21.99
CA LYS A 115 -23.18 -28.88 -22.31
C LYS A 115 -23.00 -29.71 -21.02
N ARG A 116 -23.79 -30.78 -20.88
CA ARG A 116 -23.54 -31.87 -19.92
C ARG A 116 -22.16 -32.47 -20.21
N LYS A 117 -21.23 -32.37 -19.26
CA LYS A 117 -19.98 -33.16 -19.28
C LYS A 117 -20.32 -34.61 -18.96
N ARG A 118 -19.82 -35.54 -19.78
CA ARG A 118 -19.84 -36.98 -19.51
C ARG A 118 -18.98 -37.28 -18.28
N SER A 119 -19.49 -38.17 -17.43
CA SER A 119 -18.78 -38.71 -16.27
C SER A 119 -17.51 -39.43 -16.74
N SER A 120 -16.35 -38.91 -16.36
CA SER A 120 -15.08 -39.64 -16.39
C SER A 120 -14.59 -39.79 -14.95
N SER A 121 -14.10 -40.99 -14.63
CA SER A 121 -13.63 -41.45 -13.32
C SER A 121 -13.00 -40.38 -12.42
N LEU A 122 -13.42 -40.37 -11.16
CA LEU A 122 -12.89 -39.56 -10.06
C LEU A 122 -11.41 -39.91 -9.77
N VAL A 123 -10.50 -39.35 -10.55
CA VAL A 123 -9.15 -39.07 -10.07
C VAL A 123 -9.22 -37.68 -9.47
N MET A 124 -9.13 -37.57 -8.15
CA MET A 124 -8.98 -36.28 -7.47
C MET A 124 -7.59 -35.71 -7.79
N SER A 125 -7.42 -35.18 -8.99
CA SER A 125 -6.38 -34.21 -9.24
C SER A 125 -6.65 -33.05 -8.30
N LYS A 126 -5.75 -32.84 -7.32
CA LYS A 126 -5.76 -31.63 -6.48
C LYS A 126 -5.79 -30.45 -7.45
N LYS A 127 -6.95 -29.79 -7.62
CA LYS A 127 -7.07 -28.59 -8.45
C LYS A 127 -5.98 -27.63 -7.99
N ARG A 128 -4.99 -27.38 -8.85
CA ARG A 128 -3.97 -26.36 -8.58
C ARG A 128 -4.71 -25.04 -8.29
N ARG A 129 -4.39 -24.42 -7.16
CA ARG A 129 -4.91 -23.10 -6.79
C ARG A 129 -4.34 -22.08 -7.78
N LYS A 130 -5.12 -21.74 -8.80
CA LYS A 130 -4.79 -20.79 -9.87
C LYS A 130 -5.25 -19.40 -9.45
N LEU A 131 -4.46 -18.37 -9.75
CA LEU A 131 -4.87 -16.98 -9.56
C LEU A 131 -6.04 -16.62 -10.50
N LEU A 132 -6.94 -15.78 -10.01
CA LEU A 132 -8.10 -15.32 -10.75
C LEU A 132 -7.95 -13.83 -11.09
N PRO A 133 -8.42 -13.38 -12.27
CA PRO A 133 -8.54 -11.96 -12.52
C PRO A 133 -9.68 -11.38 -11.67
N PHE A 134 -9.61 -10.10 -11.34
CA PHE A 134 -10.75 -9.40 -10.76
C PHE A 134 -11.91 -9.30 -11.75
N ASN A 135 -13.11 -9.11 -11.22
CA ASN A 135 -14.32 -8.92 -12.01
C ASN A 135 -14.84 -7.48 -11.81
N PRO A 136 -14.62 -6.57 -12.79
CA PRO A 136 -15.06 -5.18 -12.69
C PRO A 136 -16.56 -5.05 -12.48
N SER A 137 -16.99 -3.87 -12.02
CA SER A 137 -18.42 -3.54 -12.03
C SER A 137 -18.92 -3.42 -13.47
N GLU A 138 -20.11 -3.97 -13.75
CA GLU A 138 -20.71 -3.95 -15.09
C GLU A 138 -21.13 -2.53 -15.49
N ASP A 139 -21.71 -1.80 -14.54
CA ASP A 139 -22.09 -0.40 -14.70
C ASP A 139 -20.84 0.49 -14.85
N SER A 140 -20.79 1.23 -15.97
CA SER A 140 -19.71 2.16 -16.26
C SER A 140 -19.67 3.36 -15.32
N GLU A 141 -20.84 3.85 -14.88
CA GLU A 141 -20.87 4.98 -13.93
C GLU A 141 -20.35 4.54 -12.57
N ARG A 142 -20.67 3.32 -12.14
CA ARG A 142 -20.09 2.76 -10.91
C ARG A 142 -18.58 2.58 -10.99
N ARG A 143 -18.04 2.12 -12.13
CA ARG A 143 -16.57 2.08 -12.34
C ARG A 143 -15.96 3.48 -12.27
N LEU A 144 -16.66 4.48 -12.80
CA LEU A 144 -16.20 5.86 -12.76
C LEU A 144 -16.16 6.40 -11.33
N GLU A 145 -17.16 6.08 -10.51
CA GLU A 145 -17.21 6.41 -9.09
C GLU A 145 -16.08 5.75 -8.30
N GLN A 146 -15.84 4.46 -8.52
CA GLN A 146 -14.70 3.72 -7.94
C GLN A 146 -13.37 4.41 -8.24
N MET A 147 -13.13 4.73 -9.51
CA MET A 147 -11.93 5.45 -9.94
C MET A 147 -11.84 6.87 -9.32
N ARG A 148 -12.95 7.61 -9.23
CA ARG A 148 -12.99 8.93 -8.59
C ARG A 148 -12.60 8.84 -7.11
N SER A 149 -13.08 7.83 -6.38
CA SER A 149 -12.75 7.65 -4.97
C SER A 149 -11.24 7.52 -4.75
N LEU A 150 -10.55 6.72 -5.58
CA LEU A 150 -9.10 6.61 -5.54
C LEU A 150 -8.41 7.91 -5.91
N ALA A 151 -8.86 8.58 -6.97
CA ALA A 151 -8.20 9.80 -7.42
C ALA A 151 -8.32 10.93 -6.39
N THR A 152 -9.43 10.98 -5.65
CA THR A 152 -9.60 11.85 -4.49
C THR A 152 -8.61 11.52 -3.39
N ALA A 153 -8.45 10.24 -3.01
CA ALA A 153 -7.49 9.84 -1.99
C ALA A 153 -6.04 10.17 -2.38
N LEU A 154 -5.64 9.86 -3.62
CA LEU A 154 -4.33 10.21 -4.16
C LEU A 154 -4.09 11.72 -4.17
N THR A 155 -5.10 12.52 -4.55
CA THR A 155 -4.99 13.99 -4.51
C THR A 155 -4.82 14.50 -3.08
N ALA A 156 -5.58 13.95 -2.14
CA ALA A 156 -5.51 14.32 -0.73
C ALA A 156 -4.17 13.95 -0.08
N SER A 157 -3.56 12.82 -0.48
CA SER A 157 -2.25 12.39 -0.02
C SER A 157 -1.08 13.02 -0.79
N GLY A 158 -1.35 13.89 -1.79
CA GLY A 158 -0.31 14.49 -2.63
C GLY A 158 0.44 13.49 -3.52
N THR A 159 -0.20 12.36 -3.87
CA THR A 159 0.41 11.24 -4.59
C THR A 159 -0.05 11.22 -6.05
N GLU A 160 0.91 11.14 -6.97
CA GLU A 160 0.63 10.92 -8.38
C GLU A 160 0.20 9.48 -8.62
N PHE A 161 -0.78 9.27 -9.51
CA PHE A 161 -1.17 7.92 -9.89
C PHE A 161 -0.07 7.22 -10.71
N SER A 162 0.27 5.99 -10.30
CA SER A 162 1.07 5.03 -11.08
C SER A 162 0.58 3.62 -10.84
N ASN A 163 0.44 2.81 -11.90
CA ASN A 163 0.16 1.37 -11.82
C ASN A 163 1.39 0.51 -12.12
N GLU A 164 2.59 1.08 -12.03
CA GLU A 164 3.86 0.43 -12.33
C GLU A 164 4.91 0.79 -11.27
N LEU A 165 5.87 -0.12 -11.07
CA LEU A 165 7.10 0.21 -10.35
C LEU A 165 7.88 1.26 -11.14
N THR A 166 8.25 2.34 -10.49
CA THR A 166 8.99 3.46 -11.09
C THR A 166 10.41 3.50 -10.55
N TYR A 167 11.37 3.83 -11.43
CA TYR A 167 12.79 3.92 -11.09
C TYR A 167 13.25 5.34 -11.40
N ARG A 168 13.66 6.08 -10.37
CA ARG A 168 13.94 7.52 -10.47
C ARG A 168 15.44 7.80 -10.34
N PRO A 169 15.93 8.88 -10.96
CA PRO A 169 17.29 9.35 -10.71
C PRO A 169 17.52 9.57 -9.21
N GLY A 170 18.66 9.10 -8.70
CA GLY A 170 19.00 9.15 -7.28
C GLY A 170 18.43 8.02 -6.41
N MET A 171 17.60 7.14 -6.97
CA MET A 171 17.05 5.96 -6.30
C MET A 171 17.62 4.67 -6.92
N ALA A 172 17.03 3.51 -6.60
CA ALA A 172 17.43 2.25 -7.20
C ALA A 172 17.20 2.23 -8.72
N LEU A 173 18.15 1.64 -9.45
CA LEU A 173 18.01 1.40 -10.88
C LEU A 173 17.15 0.15 -11.12
N ARG A 174 16.48 0.10 -12.27
CA ARG A 174 15.69 -1.08 -12.67
C ARG A 174 16.51 -2.36 -12.70
N SER A 175 17.79 -2.27 -13.09
CA SER A 175 18.72 -3.39 -13.10
C SER A 175 19.07 -3.93 -11.71
N ALA A 176 18.76 -3.20 -10.62
CA ALA A 176 18.95 -3.70 -9.25
C ALA A 176 17.83 -4.67 -8.84
N ASN A 177 16.64 -4.58 -9.47
CA ASN A 177 15.51 -5.45 -9.17
C ASN A 177 15.71 -6.84 -9.79
N GLN A 178 16.49 -7.69 -9.09
CA GLN A 178 16.82 -9.04 -9.53
C GLN A 178 16.35 -10.07 -8.49
N PRO A 179 15.31 -10.88 -8.78
CA PRO A 179 14.79 -11.91 -7.88
C PRO A 179 15.83 -12.94 -7.42
N ALA A 180 16.87 -13.17 -8.23
CA ALA A 180 17.98 -14.06 -7.90
C ALA A 180 18.76 -13.63 -6.65
N LEU A 181 18.65 -12.36 -6.24
CA LEU A 181 19.29 -11.84 -5.03
C LEU A 181 18.47 -12.11 -3.76
N GLU A 182 17.21 -12.57 -3.88
CA GLU A 182 16.33 -12.82 -2.74
C GLU A 182 16.91 -13.91 -1.84
N LYS A 183 17.05 -13.59 -0.56
CA LYS A 183 17.52 -14.54 0.45
C LYS A 183 16.52 -15.69 0.58
N GLY A 184 17.00 -16.91 0.34
CA GLY A 184 16.15 -18.11 0.35
C GLY A 184 15.38 -18.35 -0.95
N GLY A 185 15.58 -17.50 -1.97
CA GLY A 185 14.96 -17.61 -3.29
C GLY A 185 13.55 -17.03 -3.35
N MET A 186 13.19 -16.52 -4.53
CA MET A 186 11.84 -16.00 -4.81
C MET A 186 11.05 -17.00 -5.65
N GLN A 187 9.80 -17.24 -5.28
CA GLN A 187 8.91 -18.10 -6.06
C GLN A 187 8.61 -17.48 -7.43
N VAL A 188 8.66 -18.30 -8.47
CA VAL A 188 8.38 -17.88 -9.85
C VAL A 188 6.87 -17.92 -10.10
N LEU A 189 6.31 -16.84 -10.63
CA LEU A 189 4.91 -16.81 -11.04
C LEU A 189 4.71 -17.72 -12.25
N THR A 190 3.77 -18.66 -12.18
CA THR A 190 3.54 -19.60 -13.29
C THR A 190 3.13 -18.84 -14.55
N LYS A 191 3.41 -19.40 -15.74
CA LYS A 191 3.01 -18.78 -17.01
C LYS A 191 1.51 -18.47 -17.06
N GLU A 192 0.68 -19.37 -16.54
CA GLU A 192 -0.78 -19.23 -16.51
C GLU A 192 -1.23 -18.10 -15.57
N ASP A 193 -0.59 -17.95 -14.41
CA ASP A 193 -0.86 -16.86 -13.47
C ASP A 193 -0.31 -15.52 -13.99
N ALA A 194 0.82 -15.53 -14.69
CA ALA A 194 1.38 -14.35 -15.37
C ALA A 194 0.45 -13.86 -16.50
N GLU A 195 -0.18 -14.77 -17.26
CA GLU A 195 -1.22 -14.42 -18.22
C GLU A 195 -2.44 -13.79 -17.55
N THR A 196 -2.81 -14.28 -16.36
CA THR A 196 -3.90 -13.73 -15.55
C THR A 196 -3.57 -12.33 -15.04
N LEU A 197 -2.36 -12.11 -14.52
CA LEU A 197 -1.86 -10.80 -14.12
C LEU A 197 -1.84 -9.82 -15.32
N ASN A 198 -1.37 -10.27 -16.49
CA ASN A 198 -1.38 -9.46 -17.70
C ASN A 198 -2.79 -9.10 -18.18
N LEU A 199 -3.78 -10.00 -17.97
CA LEU A 199 -5.18 -9.69 -18.23
C LEU A 199 -5.67 -8.56 -17.31
N CYS A 200 -5.41 -8.63 -16.00
CA CYS A 200 -5.73 -7.57 -15.05
C CYS A 200 -5.14 -6.21 -15.48
N LYS A 201 -3.87 -6.17 -15.90
CA LYS A 201 -3.22 -4.95 -16.41
C LYS A 201 -3.92 -4.37 -17.64
N ARG A 202 -4.26 -5.22 -18.62
CA ARG A 202 -5.01 -4.78 -19.81
C ARG A 202 -6.40 -4.25 -19.47
N MET A 203 -7.08 -4.84 -18.49
CA MET A 203 -8.38 -4.38 -18.00
C MET A 203 -8.27 -2.98 -17.37
N MET A 204 -7.29 -2.75 -16.50
CA MET A 204 -7.07 -1.42 -15.91
C MET A 204 -6.76 -0.35 -16.97
N ASN A 205 -5.97 -0.70 -17.99
CA ASN A 205 -5.63 0.21 -19.10
C ASN A 205 -6.86 0.68 -19.92
N ARG A 206 -7.97 -0.07 -19.89
CA ARG A 206 -9.25 0.28 -20.54
C ARG A 206 -10.31 0.82 -19.58
N GLY A 207 -9.95 1.14 -18.32
CA GLY A 207 -10.88 1.66 -17.31
C GLY A 207 -11.77 0.57 -16.69
N GLU A 208 -11.41 -0.69 -16.84
CA GLU A 208 -12.04 -1.82 -16.16
C GLU A 208 -11.19 -2.21 -14.94
N TRP A 209 -11.49 -1.57 -13.82
CA TRP A 209 -10.69 -1.69 -12.60
C TRP A 209 -11.27 -2.75 -11.64
N PRO A 210 -10.47 -3.23 -10.67
CA PRO A 210 -10.99 -4.00 -9.55
C PRO A 210 -12.17 -3.24 -8.90
N PRO A 211 -13.24 -3.93 -8.49
CA PRO A 211 -14.44 -3.29 -7.95
C PRO A 211 -14.19 -2.84 -6.50
N LEU A 212 -13.43 -1.76 -6.33
CA LEU A 212 -12.97 -1.24 -5.04
C LEU A 212 -13.40 0.21 -4.85
N MET A 213 -13.75 0.55 -3.61
CA MET A 213 -13.98 1.93 -3.19
C MET A 213 -12.93 2.33 -2.18
N VAL A 214 -12.33 3.49 -2.36
CA VAL A 214 -11.52 4.13 -1.32
C VAL A 214 -12.43 5.00 -0.47
N VAL A 215 -12.46 4.74 0.83
CA VAL A 215 -13.38 5.37 1.79
C VAL A 215 -12.58 5.94 2.95
N PHE A 216 -12.95 7.13 3.40
CA PHE A 216 -12.36 7.73 4.59
C PHE A 216 -13.08 7.21 5.85
N ASP A 217 -12.30 6.65 6.76
CA ASP A 217 -12.70 6.24 8.10
C ASP A 217 -12.03 7.19 9.12
N PRO A 218 -12.76 7.73 10.10
CA PRO A 218 -12.17 8.63 11.10
C PRO A 218 -11.04 7.99 11.92
N GLU A 219 -11.12 6.68 12.18
CA GLU A 219 -10.16 5.97 13.01
C GLU A 219 -8.93 5.53 12.19
N GLU A 220 -9.20 5.01 10.99
CA GLU A 220 -8.21 4.32 10.16
C GLU A 220 -7.69 5.14 8.96
N GLY A 221 -8.24 6.34 8.72
CA GLY A 221 -7.89 7.17 7.58
C GLY A 221 -8.46 6.65 6.26
N PHE A 222 -7.69 6.73 5.18
CA PHE A 222 -8.14 6.15 3.91
C PHE A 222 -8.05 4.63 3.98
N THR A 223 -9.20 3.97 3.79
CA THR A 223 -9.34 2.52 3.74
C THR A 223 -9.88 2.10 2.38
N VAL A 224 -9.77 0.81 2.05
CA VAL A 224 -10.32 0.25 0.82
C VAL A 224 -11.33 -0.84 1.14
N GLU A 225 -12.49 -0.77 0.51
CA GLU A 225 -13.55 -1.79 0.63
C GLU A 225 -13.93 -2.38 -0.72
N ALA A 226 -14.38 -3.63 -0.69
CA ALA A 226 -14.88 -4.32 -1.86
C ALA A 226 -16.26 -3.77 -2.25
N ASP A 227 -16.42 -3.24 -3.45
CA ASP A 227 -17.70 -2.73 -3.96
C ASP A 227 -18.50 -3.78 -4.77
N ARG A 228 -17.93 -4.98 -4.88
CA ARG A 228 -18.57 -6.18 -5.42
C ARG A 228 -17.98 -7.39 -4.72
N PHE A 229 -18.66 -8.53 -4.81
CA PHE A 229 -18.10 -9.80 -4.36
C PHE A 229 -16.76 -10.09 -5.07
N ILE A 230 -15.73 -10.43 -4.29
CA ILE A 230 -14.41 -10.84 -4.76
C ILE A 230 -14.19 -12.28 -4.33
N ARG A 231 -13.77 -13.13 -5.27
CA ARG A 231 -13.56 -14.56 -5.00
C ARG A 231 -12.17 -14.78 -4.39
N ASP A 232 -12.03 -15.82 -3.59
CA ASP A 232 -10.74 -16.37 -3.18
C ASP A 232 -9.79 -16.54 -4.40
N LEU A 233 -8.51 -16.25 -4.19
CA LEU A 233 -7.43 -16.24 -5.19
C LEU A 233 -7.53 -15.16 -6.27
N THR A 234 -8.44 -14.19 -6.16
CA THR A 234 -8.48 -13.04 -7.06
C THR A 234 -7.30 -12.11 -6.82
N ILE A 235 -6.56 -11.78 -7.88
CA ILE A 235 -5.57 -10.70 -7.88
C ILE A 235 -6.32 -9.37 -7.70
N ILE A 236 -6.02 -8.65 -6.61
CA ILE A 236 -6.58 -7.33 -6.34
C ILE A 236 -5.81 -6.29 -7.13
N THR A 237 -4.50 -6.18 -6.86
CA THR A 237 -3.61 -5.21 -7.50
C THR A 237 -2.14 -5.57 -7.26
N GLU A 238 -1.23 -4.99 -8.03
CA GLU A 238 0.19 -4.92 -7.67
C GLU A 238 0.39 -3.81 -6.63
N TYR A 239 1.29 -4.03 -5.67
CA TYR A 239 1.83 -2.95 -4.84
C TYR A 239 2.89 -2.22 -5.65
N VAL A 240 2.75 -0.92 -5.83
CA VAL A 240 3.59 -0.13 -6.73
C VAL A 240 3.95 1.23 -6.15
N GLY A 241 5.06 1.78 -6.64
CA GLY A 241 5.61 3.06 -6.26
C GLY A 241 7.04 3.21 -6.76
N ASP A 242 7.73 4.25 -6.27
CA ASP A 242 9.14 4.43 -6.58
C ASP A 242 9.98 3.35 -5.88
N VAL A 243 10.87 2.68 -6.62
CA VAL A 243 11.75 1.66 -6.06
C VAL A 243 13.04 2.30 -5.57
N ASP A 244 13.39 2.03 -4.32
CA ASP A 244 14.62 2.50 -3.69
C ASP A 244 15.36 1.38 -2.97
N TYR A 245 16.59 1.67 -2.55
CA TYR A 245 17.29 0.82 -1.60
C TYR A 245 16.76 1.04 -0.20
N LEU A 246 16.59 -0.04 0.57
CA LEU A 246 16.09 0.03 1.94
C LEU A 246 16.95 0.97 2.82
N LYS A 247 18.28 0.89 2.69
CA LYS A 247 19.23 1.78 3.40
C LYS A 247 19.03 3.28 3.15
N ASN A 248 18.43 3.65 2.01
CA ASN A 248 18.17 5.06 1.69
C ASN A 248 16.93 5.60 2.44
N ARG A 249 16.18 4.70 3.10
CA ARG A 249 14.88 4.95 3.71
C ARG A 249 14.87 4.68 5.23
N GLU A 250 16.04 4.50 5.85
CA GLU A 250 16.17 4.27 7.30
C GLU A 250 15.57 5.41 8.15
N ASN A 251 15.58 6.64 7.62
CA ASN A 251 14.98 7.82 8.26
C ASN A 251 13.72 8.28 7.52
N ASP A 252 13.03 7.38 6.81
CA ASP A 252 11.77 7.69 6.13
C ASP A 252 10.58 7.60 7.07
N ASP A 253 9.69 8.59 6.98
CA ASP A 253 8.45 8.70 7.73
C ASP A 253 7.24 8.13 6.96
N GLY A 254 7.49 7.56 5.78
CA GLY A 254 6.48 6.94 4.94
C GLY A 254 5.85 5.70 5.60
N ASP A 255 4.58 5.84 5.98
CA ASP A 255 3.74 4.78 6.57
C ASP A 255 3.36 3.63 5.62
N SER A 256 3.75 3.70 4.34
CA SER A 256 3.26 2.81 3.30
C SER A 256 4.40 2.09 2.55
N MET A 257 5.59 2.01 3.14
CA MET A 257 6.71 1.30 2.53
C MET A 257 6.45 -0.21 2.45
N MET A 258 6.89 -0.84 1.36
CA MET A 258 6.68 -2.27 1.12
C MET A 258 7.95 -2.94 0.60
N THR A 259 8.43 -3.96 1.30
CA THR A 259 9.62 -4.73 0.88
C THR A 259 9.41 -5.34 -0.51
N LEU A 260 10.31 -5.01 -1.44
CA LEU A 260 10.31 -5.57 -2.80
C LEU A 260 11.24 -6.79 -2.89
N LEU A 261 12.44 -6.65 -2.33
CA LEU A 261 13.53 -7.63 -2.40
C LEU A 261 14.29 -7.61 -1.08
N HIS A 262 14.37 -8.76 -0.41
CA HIS A 262 15.17 -8.95 0.80
C HIS A 262 16.44 -9.71 0.42
N ALA A 263 17.52 -8.96 0.15
CA ALA A 263 18.76 -9.53 -0.35
C ALA A 263 19.64 -10.10 0.77
N ALA A 264 20.49 -11.08 0.45
CA ALA A 264 21.47 -11.61 1.40
C ALA A 264 22.47 -10.53 1.87
N ASN A 265 22.81 -9.59 0.99
CA ASN A 265 23.52 -8.37 1.34
C ASN A 265 22.49 -7.24 1.57
N PRO A 266 22.32 -6.74 2.81
CA PRO A 266 21.30 -5.73 3.13
C PRO A 266 21.41 -4.45 2.30
N SER A 267 22.61 -4.10 1.82
CA SER A 267 22.81 -2.91 0.98
C SER A 267 22.21 -3.01 -0.43
N GLN A 268 21.75 -4.21 -0.82
CA GLN A 268 21.06 -4.51 -2.08
C GLN A 268 19.56 -4.74 -1.91
N SER A 269 19.05 -4.73 -0.67
CA SER A 269 17.61 -4.86 -0.41
C SER A 269 16.85 -3.65 -0.97
N LEU A 270 15.68 -3.91 -1.54
CA LEU A 270 14.86 -2.91 -2.21
C LEU A 270 13.49 -2.79 -1.53
N VAL A 271 12.99 -1.57 -1.53
CA VAL A 271 11.68 -1.19 -0.99
C VAL A 271 10.89 -0.41 -2.04
N ILE A 272 9.57 -0.57 -2.02
CA ILE A 272 8.63 0.23 -2.78
C ILE A 272 8.17 1.39 -1.89
N CYS A 273 8.35 2.61 -2.37
CA CYS A 273 7.96 3.84 -1.71
C CYS A 273 6.80 4.47 -2.48
N PRO A 274 5.55 4.32 -2.02
CA PRO A 274 4.41 4.88 -2.74
C PRO A 274 4.15 6.36 -2.40
N ASP A 275 5.07 7.04 -1.71
CA ASP A 275 5.00 8.42 -1.21
C ASP A 275 4.59 9.43 -2.29
N LYS A 276 5.32 9.44 -3.41
CA LYS A 276 5.12 10.37 -4.54
C LYS A 276 4.27 9.76 -5.65
N ARG A 277 4.39 8.45 -5.88
CA ARG A 277 3.70 7.72 -6.94
C ARG A 277 3.14 6.43 -6.40
N GLY A 278 1.88 6.12 -6.67
CA GLY A 278 1.28 4.86 -6.23
C GLY A 278 -0.09 4.61 -6.83
N ASN A 279 -0.69 3.48 -6.45
CA ASN A 279 -2.05 3.11 -6.79
C ASN A 279 -2.87 2.84 -5.52
N VAL A 280 -4.01 2.15 -5.68
CA VAL A 280 -4.90 1.80 -4.56
C VAL A 280 -4.23 0.95 -3.47
N ALA A 281 -3.14 0.22 -3.77
CA ALA A 281 -2.51 -0.70 -2.83
C ALA A 281 -2.03 -0.01 -1.53
N ARG A 282 -1.57 1.25 -1.64
CA ARG A 282 -1.07 2.01 -0.49
C ARG A 282 -2.15 2.40 0.53
N PHE A 283 -3.43 2.28 0.17
CA PHE A 283 -4.56 2.63 1.03
C PHE A 283 -5.23 1.38 1.64
N ILE A 284 -4.70 0.18 1.38
CA ILE A 284 -5.24 -1.06 1.95
C ILE A 284 -4.61 -1.27 3.32
N ASN A 285 -5.45 -1.38 4.36
CA ASN A 285 -5.01 -1.39 5.74
C ASN A 285 -4.35 -2.71 6.17
N GLY A 286 -3.56 -2.60 7.23
CA GLY A 286 -2.94 -3.73 7.90
C GLY A 286 -3.81 -4.28 9.02
N ILE A 287 -3.61 -5.55 9.37
CA ILE A 287 -4.21 -6.11 10.59
C ILE A 287 -3.39 -5.76 11.82
N ASN A 288 -4.04 -5.76 12.99
CA ASN A 288 -3.33 -5.82 14.27
C ASN A 288 -2.78 -7.24 14.50
N ASN A 289 -1.45 -7.39 14.51
CA ASN A 289 -0.79 -8.70 14.71
C ASN A 289 -0.79 -9.19 16.17
N HIS A 290 -1.25 -8.36 17.12
CA HIS A 290 -1.17 -8.61 18.56
C HIS A 290 -2.51 -9.07 19.14
N THR A 291 -3.62 -8.85 18.43
CA THR A 291 -4.96 -9.28 18.85
C THR A 291 -5.51 -10.40 17.97
N GLN A 292 -6.28 -11.31 18.58
CA GLN A 292 -6.93 -12.39 17.83
C GLN A 292 -8.02 -11.88 16.88
N GLU A 293 -8.67 -10.78 17.26
CA GLU A 293 -9.67 -10.11 16.43
C GLU A 293 -9.03 -9.45 15.20
N GLY A 294 -7.92 -8.72 15.37
CA GLY A 294 -7.16 -8.13 14.27
C GLY A 294 -6.76 -9.18 13.23
N LYS A 295 -6.20 -10.32 13.66
CA LYS A 295 -5.84 -11.44 12.77
C LYS A 295 -7.03 -12.00 11.98
N ARG A 296 -8.25 -11.96 12.53
CA ARG A 296 -9.47 -12.44 11.84
C ARG A 296 -9.94 -11.49 10.74
N LYS A 297 -9.54 -10.21 10.77
CA LYS A 297 -9.88 -9.23 9.73
C LYS A 297 -9.18 -9.52 8.40
N GLN A 298 -8.05 -10.24 8.42
CA GLN A 298 -7.26 -10.53 7.22
C GLN A 298 -8.12 -11.22 6.14
N ASN A 299 -8.18 -10.61 4.96
CA ASN A 299 -8.86 -11.16 3.79
C ASN A 299 -8.02 -11.07 2.51
N LEU A 300 -6.86 -10.43 2.59
CA LEU A 300 -5.84 -10.40 1.56
C LEU A 300 -4.52 -11.01 2.04
N LYS A 301 -3.74 -11.50 1.08
CA LYS A 301 -2.34 -11.89 1.26
C LYS A 301 -1.46 -11.03 0.36
N CYS A 302 -0.40 -10.47 0.94
CA CYS A 302 0.70 -9.85 0.22
C CYS A 302 1.73 -10.93 -0.16
N VAL A 303 2.09 -11.01 -1.43
CA VAL A 303 2.94 -12.09 -1.94
C VAL A 303 3.94 -11.55 -2.95
N ARG A 304 5.21 -11.92 -2.77
CA ARG A 304 6.31 -11.58 -3.68
C ARG A 304 6.53 -12.70 -4.69
N TYR A 305 6.71 -12.32 -5.95
CA TYR A 305 6.95 -13.25 -7.07
C TYR A 305 8.07 -12.73 -7.98
N ASP A 306 8.85 -13.67 -8.53
CA ASP A 306 9.62 -13.45 -9.74
C ASP A 306 8.67 -13.50 -10.94
N VAL A 307 8.52 -12.37 -11.63
CA VAL A 307 7.73 -12.24 -12.86
C VAL A 307 8.65 -11.79 -13.98
N ASN A 308 9.11 -12.75 -14.78
CA ASN A 308 10.03 -12.53 -15.91
C ASN A 308 11.37 -11.89 -15.51
N GLY A 309 11.94 -12.30 -14.38
CA GLY A 309 13.24 -11.82 -13.90
C GLY A 309 13.18 -10.51 -13.10
N GLU A 310 11.99 -10.05 -12.70
CA GLU A 310 11.79 -8.88 -11.84
C GLU A 310 10.95 -9.26 -10.63
N CYS A 311 11.30 -8.72 -9.45
CA CYS A 311 10.47 -8.88 -8.25
C CYS A 311 9.18 -8.07 -8.44
N ARG A 312 8.05 -8.67 -8.08
CA ARG A 312 6.73 -8.04 -8.03
C ARG A 312 6.04 -8.39 -6.73
N VAL A 313 5.27 -7.44 -6.21
CA VAL A 313 4.47 -7.62 -5.00
C VAL A 313 2.99 -7.60 -5.40
N LEU A 314 2.27 -8.68 -5.11
CA LEU A 314 0.84 -8.85 -5.43
C LEU A 314 0.01 -8.88 -4.15
N LEU A 315 -1.12 -8.19 -4.16
CA LEU A 315 -2.19 -8.38 -3.19
C LEU A 315 -3.26 -9.30 -3.78
N ILE A 316 -3.53 -10.41 -3.10
CA ILE A 316 -4.41 -11.49 -3.57
C ILE A 316 -5.44 -11.79 -2.48
N ALA A 317 -6.72 -11.94 -2.84
CA ALA A 317 -7.75 -12.41 -1.93
C ALA A 317 -7.39 -13.80 -1.39
N ASN A 318 -7.41 -13.98 -0.07
CA ASN A 318 -7.09 -15.27 0.59
C ASN A 318 -8.34 -16.03 1.07
N ARG A 319 -9.52 -15.45 0.83
CA ARG A 319 -10.86 -15.99 1.00
C ARG A 319 -11.84 -15.21 0.12
N ASP A 320 -13.08 -15.68 0.06
CA ASP A 320 -14.16 -14.89 -0.52
C ASP A 320 -14.42 -13.62 0.32
N ILE A 321 -14.66 -12.50 -0.36
CA ILE A 321 -14.84 -11.16 0.23
C ILE A 321 -16.19 -10.61 -0.24
N SER A 322 -17.03 -10.21 0.71
CA SER A 322 -18.36 -9.69 0.42
C SER A 322 -18.31 -8.22 -0.01
N LYS A 323 -19.34 -7.76 -0.73
CA LYS A 323 -19.51 -6.32 -0.98
C LYS A 323 -19.67 -5.57 0.35
N GLY A 324 -19.01 -4.42 0.48
CA GLY A 324 -18.94 -3.58 1.68
C GLY A 324 -17.88 -4.03 2.69
N GLU A 325 -17.18 -5.14 2.43
CA GLU A 325 -16.16 -5.62 3.34
C GLU A 325 -14.84 -4.87 3.10
N ARG A 326 -14.27 -4.32 4.18
CA ARG A 326 -12.97 -3.63 4.17
C ARG A 326 -11.83 -4.64 3.95
N LEU A 327 -10.83 -4.23 3.18
CA LEU A 327 -9.69 -5.04 2.81
C LEU A 327 -8.54 -4.88 3.81
N TYR A 328 -8.02 -6.01 4.29
CA TYR A 328 -6.90 -6.06 5.20
C TYR A 328 -5.89 -7.13 4.78
N TYR A 329 -4.61 -6.79 4.84
CA TYR A 329 -3.52 -7.76 4.75
C TYR A 329 -2.58 -7.67 5.95
N ASP A 330 -1.68 -8.63 6.06
CA ASP A 330 -0.64 -8.61 7.08
C ASP A 330 0.56 -7.78 6.61
N TYR A 331 0.75 -6.59 7.18
CA TYR A 331 1.91 -5.73 6.90
C TYR A 331 3.21 -6.44 7.29
N ASN A 332 3.16 -7.30 8.30
CA ASN A 332 4.30 -8.04 8.83
C ASN A 332 4.37 -9.49 8.30
N GLY A 333 3.81 -9.76 7.11
CA GLY A 333 3.72 -11.11 6.54
C GLY A 333 5.06 -11.77 6.19
N TYR A 334 6.18 -11.05 6.32
CA TYR A 334 7.54 -11.58 6.12
C TYR A 334 8.51 -11.05 7.19
N GLU A 335 8.61 -9.72 7.32
CA GLU A 335 9.39 -9.01 8.34
C GLU A 335 8.46 -8.49 9.45
N HIS A 336 8.96 -8.32 10.67
CA HIS A 336 8.18 -7.77 11.81
C HIS A 336 8.62 -6.33 12.10
N GLU A 337 8.65 -5.50 11.06
CA GLU A 337 9.21 -4.14 11.13
C GLU A 337 8.13 -3.06 11.31
N TYR A 338 6.86 -3.40 11.08
CA TYR A 338 5.77 -2.45 11.13
C TYR A 338 5.01 -2.54 12.48
N PRO A 339 4.94 -1.46 13.28
CA PRO A 339 4.20 -1.47 14.54
C PRO A 339 2.68 -1.53 14.27
N THR A 340 2.00 -2.53 14.82
CA THR A 340 0.55 -2.76 14.59
C THR A 340 -0.25 -2.91 15.87
N GLU A 341 0.38 -2.70 17.03
CA GLU A 341 -0.21 -2.85 18.37
C GLU A 341 -1.46 -1.99 18.53
N HIS A 342 -1.44 -0.80 17.91
CA HIS A 342 -2.49 0.20 17.99
C HIS A 342 -3.49 0.16 16.84
N PHE A 343 -3.33 -0.76 15.89
CA PHE A 343 -4.28 -0.91 14.78
C PHE A 343 -5.64 -1.35 15.31
N VAL A 344 -6.69 -0.80 14.70
CA VAL A 344 -8.11 -1.01 15.07
C VAL A 344 -8.60 -2.39 14.67
#